data_AF-A0A2H9U8B5-F1
#
_entry.id   AF-A0A2H9U8B5-F1
#
_cell.length_a   1.000
_cell.length_b   1.000
_cell.length_c   1.000
_cell.angle_alpha   90.00
_cell.angle_beta   90.00
_cell.angle_gamma   90.00
#
_symmetry.space_group_name_H-M   'P 1'
#
loop_
_entity.id
_entity.type
_entity.pdbx_description
1 polymer ?
#
loop_
_entity_poly.entity_id
_entity_poly.type
_entity_poly.pdbx_seq_one_letter_code
_entity_poly.pdbx_strand_id
1 'polypeptide(L)'
;AIALGHQLVGGAVRAARIEGWLAQLRQQPNALLYCFRGGLRSQTVQQWLHEAGVTRPRVAGGYKELRRFLIDSQDRAAAECHWTVLTGMTGSGKTHMLANVTQAVDLEGYAQHRGSSFGQLPGGQPSNINFENTLAIALLKRRQRGEQAFVVEDESRLIGRCCLPNPLFDAMCRAPLVVVEVPQIDRAEQIREDYVHDLWLRYQAMYGHEAGWPLFAAYLTDALARLKRRLGDEAHRDLAALLQSALAEQARSGNSEPHLGWITLLLTRYYDPMYLYQLGNKRERIVFRGDKQACLDYFAAQRANAQQG
;
A
#
# COMPACT_ATOMS: atom_id res chain seq x y z
N ALA A 1 -39.55 11.65 -7.65
CA ALA A 1 -38.32 11.24 -6.94
C ALA A 1 -38.25 11.76 -5.50
N ILE A 2 -38.37 13.07 -5.25
CA ILE A 2 -38.28 13.65 -3.88
C ILE A 2 -39.42 13.15 -2.97
N ALA A 3 -40.67 13.18 -3.44
CA ALA A 3 -41.83 12.70 -2.68
C ALA A 3 -41.74 11.20 -2.32
N LEU A 4 -41.35 10.35 -3.28
CA LEU A 4 -41.11 8.92 -3.05
C LEU A 4 -39.98 8.69 -2.05
N GLY A 5 -38.92 9.51 -2.09
CA GLY A 5 -37.85 9.49 -1.11
C GLY A 5 -38.37 9.76 0.30
N HIS A 6 -39.16 10.81 0.51
CA HIS A 6 -39.77 11.11 1.81
C HIS A 6 -40.72 10.02 2.30
N GLN A 7 -41.50 9.39 1.41
CA GLN A 7 -42.36 8.25 1.74
C GLN A 7 -41.56 7.03 2.21
N LEU A 8 -40.45 6.70 1.55
CA LEU A 8 -39.62 5.54 1.89
C LEU A 8 -38.81 5.72 3.18
N VAL A 9 -38.59 6.96 3.63
CA VAL A 9 -37.88 7.26 4.89
C VAL A 9 -38.79 7.85 5.96
N GLY A 10 -40.11 7.68 5.86
CA GLY A 10 -41.08 8.15 6.86
C GLY A 10 -41.17 7.26 8.10
N GLY A 11 -41.89 7.74 9.13
CA GLY A 11 -42.24 6.96 10.32
C GLY A 11 -41.03 6.43 11.11
N ALA A 12 -41.07 5.14 11.47
CA ALA A 12 -40.06 4.49 12.31
C ALA A 12 -38.65 4.51 11.69
N VAL A 13 -38.54 4.45 10.35
CA VAL A 13 -37.23 4.49 9.66
C VAL A 13 -36.57 5.85 9.83
N ARG A 14 -37.34 6.95 9.79
CA ARG A 14 -36.84 8.30 10.07
C ARG A 14 -36.31 8.37 11.50
N ALA A 15 -37.11 7.93 12.46
CA ALA A 15 -36.80 7.99 13.88
C ALA A 15 -35.50 7.23 14.21
N ALA A 16 -35.39 5.99 13.74
CA ALA A 16 -34.19 5.17 13.94
C ALA A 16 -32.92 5.81 13.32
N ARG A 17 -33.02 6.42 12.14
CA ARG A 17 -31.88 7.14 11.52
C ARG A 17 -31.48 8.39 12.32
N ILE A 18 -32.46 9.17 12.78
CA ILE A 18 -32.21 10.35 13.61
C ILE A 18 -31.53 9.95 14.91
N GLU A 19 -32.02 8.92 15.61
CA GLU A 19 -31.38 8.41 16.83
C GLU A 19 -29.95 7.95 16.56
N GLY A 20 -29.71 7.22 15.47
CA GLY A 20 -28.36 6.80 15.07
C GLY A 20 -27.41 7.98 14.83
N TRP A 21 -27.86 9.01 14.11
CA TRP A 21 -27.06 10.22 13.89
C TRP A 21 -26.82 11.00 15.19
N LEU A 22 -27.83 11.14 16.05
CA LEU A 22 -27.68 11.81 17.34
C LEU A 22 -26.70 11.06 18.26
N ALA A 23 -26.78 9.73 18.31
CA ALA A 23 -25.84 8.90 19.06
C ALA A 23 -24.40 9.11 18.55
N GLN A 24 -24.20 9.10 17.23
CA GLN A 24 -22.89 9.36 16.65
C GLN A 24 -22.37 10.77 16.96
N LEU A 25 -23.24 11.79 16.91
CA LEU A 25 -22.86 13.17 17.20
C LEU A 25 -22.55 13.41 18.69
N ARG A 26 -23.15 12.65 19.60
CA ARG A 26 -22.76 12.67 21.03
C ARG A 26 -21.35 12.13 21.24
N GLN A 27 -20.99 11.05 20.52
CA GLN A 27 -19.64 10.47 20.57
C GLN A 27 -18.60 11.29 19.81
N GLN A 28 -19.03 11.99 18.75
CA GLN A 28 -18.18 12.80 17.88
C GLN A 28 -18.78 14.20 17.70
N PRO A 29 -18.70 15.07 18.73
CA PRO A 29 -19.29 16.41 18.68
C PRO A 29 -18.79 17.25 17.52
N ASN A 30 -17.61 16.92 16.97
CA ASN A 30 -16.99 17.63 15.86
C ASN A 30 -17.31 17.06 14.45
N ALA A 31 -18.10 16.00 14.33
CA ALA A 31 -18.37 15.35 13.04
C ALA A 31 -19.16 16.22 12.06
N LEU A 32 -18.81 16.23 10.77
CA LEU A 32 -19.53 17.01 9.75
C LEU A 32 -20.51 16.14 8.96
N LEU A 33 -21.59 16.76 8.47
CA LEU A 33 -22.56 16.09 7.62
C LEU A 33 -22.14 16.19 6.15
N TYR A 34 -22.21 15.08 5.40
CA TYR A 34 -22.07 15.12 3.95
C TYR A 34 -22.95 14.08 3.27
N CYS A 35 -23.25 14.31 2.00
CA CYS A 35 -23.71 13.27 1.09
C CYS A 35 -22.80 13.25 -0.14
N PHE A 36 -23.01 12.34 -1.08
CA PHE A 36 -22.09 12.17 -2.22
C PHE A 36 -21.86 13.47 -3.03
N ARG A 37 -22.88 14.35 -3.12
CA ARG A 37 -22.82 15.62 -3.88
C ARG A 37 -23.16 16.86 -3.06
N GLY A 38 -23.30 16.75 -1.73
CA GLY A 38 -23.58 17.89 -0.82
C GLY A 38 -24.95 18.58 -0.97
N GLY A 39 -25.80 18.13 -1.89
CA GLY A 39 -27.11 18.72 -2.16
C GLY A 39 -28.21 18.30 -1.17
N LEU A 40 -29.42 18.11 -1.70
CA LEU A 40 -30.67 17.94 -0.94
C LEU A 40 -30.60 16.88 0.17
N ARG A 41 -29.95 15.73 -0.06
CA ARG A 41 -29.89 14.64 0.94
C ARG A 41 -29.29 15.09 2.28
N SER A 42 -28.10 15.70 2.23
CA SER A 42 -27.46 16.20 3.43
C SER A 42 -28.22 17.37 4.03
N GLN A 43 -28.85 18.21 3.21
CA GLN A 43 -29.67 19.33 3.67
C GLN A 43 -30.89 18.86 4.47
N THR A 44 -31.63 17.87 3.96
CA THR A 44 -32.77 17.25 4.65
C THR A 44 -32.36 16.68 6.01
N VAL A 45 -31.24 15.96 6.07
CA VAL A 45 -30.73 15.41 7.34
C VAL A 45 -30.30 16.52 8.30
N GLN A 46 -29.65 17.57 7.81
CA GLN A 46 -29.30 18.72 8.64
C GLN A 46 -30.56 19.38 9.25
N GLN A 47 -31.63 19.52 8.46
CA GLN A 47 -32.90 20.06 8.97
C GLN A 47 -33.51 19.15 10.04
N TRP A 48 -33.55 17.84 9.83
CA TRP A 48 -34.08 16.91 10.83
C TRP A 48 -33.30 16.91 12.14
N LEU A 49 -31.97 17.04 12.08
CA LEU A 49 -31.14 17.15 13.28
C LEU A 49 -31.37 18.49 13.99
N HIS A 50 -31.53 19.57 13.23
CA HIS A 50 -31.87 20.88 13.77
C HIS A 50 -33.23 20.85 14.50
N GLU A 51 -34.25 20.22 13.90
CA GLU A 51 -35.56 19.99 14.53
C GLU A 51 -35.44 19.16 15.83
N ALA A 52 -34.46 18.25 15.90
CA ALA A 52 -34.14 17.47 17.10
C ALA A 52 -33.19 18.19 18.08
N GLY A 53 -32.94 19.49 17.89
CA GLY A 53 -32.13 20.33 18.78
C GLY A 53 -30.62 20.29 18.55
N VAL A 54 -30.14 19.67 17.46
CA VAL A 54 -28.70 19.57 17.14
C VAL A 54 -28.38 20.24 15.82
N THR A 55 -27.63 21.34 15.87
CA THR A 55 -27.15 22.04 14.67
C THR A 55 -25.75 21.56 14.29
N ARG A 56 -25.56 21.15 13.02
CA ARG A 56 -24.26 20.65 12.55
C ARG A 56 -23.90 21.15 11.15
N PRO A 57 -22.64 21.55 10.88
CA PRO A 57 -22.27 22.02 9.55
C PRO A 57 -22.31 20.88 8.53
N ARG A 58 -22.53 21.27 7.26
CA ARG A 58 -22.44 20.37 6.11
C ARG A 58 -21.21 20.70 5.28
N VAL A 59 -20.63 19.68 4.67
CA VAL A 59 -19.62 19.86 3.63
C VAL A 59 -20.30 20.32 2.34
N ALA A 60 -20.02 21.56 1.94
CA ALA A 60 -20.49 22.12 0.68
C ALA A 60 -19.98 21.26 -0.51
N GLY A 61 -20.87 20.90 -1.44
CA GLY A 61 -20.56 20.01 -2.56
C GLY A 61 -20.28 18.54 -2.18
N GLY A 62 -20.22 18.22 -0.89
CA GLY A 62 -20.17 16.87 -0.34
C GLY A 62 -18.91 16.09 -0.70
N TYR A 63 -19.04 14.76 -0.76
CA TYR A 63 -17.89 13.88 -1.02
C TYR A 63 -17.17 14.17 -2.35
N LYS A 64 -17.90 14.60 -3.38
CA LYS A 64 -17.30 15.00 -4.66
C LYS A 64 -16.23 16.09 -4.47
N GLU A 65 -16.55 17.14 -3.72
CA GLU A 65 -15.63 18.25 -3.49
C GLU A 65 -14.51 17.86 -2.51
N LEU A 66 -14.80 17.02 -1.51
CA LEU A 66 -13.74 16.42 -0.68
C LEU A 66 -12.73 15.64 -1.54
N ARG A 67 -13.22 14.81 -2.47
CA ARG A 67 -12.37 14.04 -3.35
C ARG A 67 -11.59 14.93 -4.31
N ARG A 68 -12.22 15.97 -4.87
CA ARG A 68 -11.53 16.96 -5.71
C ARG A 68 -10.39 17.62 -4.95
N PHE A 69 -10.67 18.09 -3.73
CA PHE A 69 -9.66 18.70 -2.87
C PHE A 69 -8.49 17.76 -2.57
N LEU A 70 -8.74 16.47 -2.32
CA LEU A 70 -7.68 15.49 -2.08
C LEU A 70 -6.83 15.23 -3.34
N ILE A 71 -7.45 15.13 -4.52
CA ILE A 71 -6.72 15.02 -5.79
C ILE A 71 -5.82 16.24 -5.99
N ASP A 72 -6.39 17.45 -5.88
CA ASP A 72 -5.63 18.69 -6.09
C ASP A 72 -4.50 18.85 -5.05
N SER A 73 -4.72 18.37 -3.82
CA SER A 73 -3.70 18.37 -2.75
C SER A 73 -2.55 17.43 -3.06
N GLN A 74 -2.86 16.25 -3.62
CA GLN A 74 -1.85 15.28 -4.04
C GLN A 74 -1.08 15.76 -5.26
N ASP A 75 -1.74 16.38 -6.23
CA ASP A 75 -1.09 16.98 -7.41
C ASP A 75 -0.11 18.08 -6.99
N ARG A 76 -0.51 18.95 -6.05
CA ARG A 76 0.40 19.94 -5.44
C ARG A 76 1.56 19.28 -4.72
N ALA A 77 1.33 18.22 -3.95
CA ALA A 77 2.42 17.51 -3.27
C ALA A 77 3.42 16.92 -4.27
N ALA A 78 2.93 16.34 -5.37
CA ALA A 78 3.78 15.81 -6.42
C ALA A 78 4.64 16.89 -7.10
N ALA A 79 4.10 18.10 -7.27
CA ALA A 79 4.79 19.22 -7.92
C ALA A 79 5.72 20.02 -6.99
N GLU A 80 5.32 20.21 -5.73
CA GLU A 80 5.97 21.15 -4.80
C GLU A 80 6.96 20.46 -3.84
N CYS A 81 6.81 19.16 -3.59
CA CYS A 81 7.68 18.44 -2.66
C CYS A 81 8.87 17.78 -3.36
N HIS A 82 9.94 17.58 -2.59
CA HIS A 82 11.12 16.84 -3.01
C HIS A 82 10.89 15.34 -2.82
N TRP A 83 11.13 14.57 -3.86
CA TRP A 83 10.97 13.11 -3.85
C TRP A 83 12.33 12.44 -4.00
N THR A 84 12.59 11.42 -3.18
CA THR A 84 13.70 10.47 -3.38
C THR A 84 13.11 9.07 -3.46
N VAL A 85 13.61 8.25 -4.38
CA VAL A 85 13.13 6.87 -4.54
C VAL A 85 14.17 5.90 -3.99
N LEU A 86 13.75 5.05 -3.05
CA LEU A 86 14.55 3.92 -2.58
C LEU A 86 14.35 2.73 -3.53
N THR A 87 15.41 2.33 -4.22
CA THR A 87 15.45 1.16 -5.10
C THR A 87 16.44 0.13 -4.58
N GLY A 88 16.26 -1.11 -5.00
CA GLY A 88 17.07 -2.25 -4.59
C GLY A 88 16.47 -3.53 -5.13
N MET A 89 17.32 -4.55 -5.28
CA MET A 89 16.93 -5.86 -5.79
C MET A 89 15.77 -6.47 -5.00
N THR A 90 15.06 -7.42 -5.61
CA THR A 90 13.99 -8.16 -4.92
C THR A 90 14.55 -8.89 -3.71
N GLY A 91 13.88 -8.78 -2.56
CA GLY A 91 14.35 -9.31 -1.28
C GLY A 91 15.29 -8.38 -0.50
N SER A 92 15.63 -7.18 -0.99
CA SER A 92 16.50 -6.26 -0.24
C SER A 92 15.90 -5.68 1.06
N GLY A 93 14.64 -6.02 1.41
CA GLY A 93 14.00 -5.54 2.65
C GLY A 93 13.70 -4.04 2.67
N LYS A 94 13.39 -3.45 1.51
CA LYS A 94 13.12 -2.00 1.36
C LYS A 94 11.97 -1.53 2.25
N THR A 95 10.87 -2.27 2.29
CA THR A 95 9.69 -1.96 3.13
C THR A 95 10.07 -1.84 4.60
N HIS A 96 10.84 -2.81 5.13
CA HIS A 96 11.35 -2.77 6.51
C HIS A 96 12.33 -1.63 6.76
N MET A 97 13.17 -1.32 5.77
CA MET A 97 14.10 -0.21 5.86
C MET A 97 13.36 1.14 5.91
N LEU A 98 12.32 1.33 5.09
CA LEU A 98 11.53 2.57 5.05
C LEU A 98 10.80 2.85 6.36
N ALA A 99 10.44 1.82 7.15
CA ALA A 99 9.87 2.01 8.48
C ALA A 99 10.80 2.81 9.43
N ASN A 100 12.12 2.84 9.15
CA ASN A 100 13.12 3.59 9.92
C ASN A 100 13.42 4.97 9.32
N VAL A 101 12.80 5.33 8.19
CA VAL A 101 13.01 6.62 7.52
C VAL A 101 11.81 7.51 7.79
N THR A 102 12.00 8.60 8.54
CA THR A 102 10.89 9.52 8.91
C THR A 102 10.20 10.11 7.68
N GLN A 103 10.94 10.37 6.60
CA GLN A 103 10.40 10.90 5.36
C GLN A 103 9.62 9.85 4.54
N ALA A 104 9.66 8.56 4.89
CA ALA A 104 9.08 7.49 4.08
C ALA A 104 7.57 7.60 3.91
N VAL A 105 7.09 7.34 2.70
CA VAL A 105 5.69 7.17 2.36
C VAL A 105 5.55 5.73 1.87
N ASP A 106 4.98 4.88 2.72
CA ASP A 106 4.83 3.42 2.49
C ASP A 106 3.72 3.14 1.47
N LEU A 107 4.06 3.19 0.17
CA LEU A 107 3.08 3.02 -0.92
C LEU A 107 2.49 1.60 -0.92
N GLU A 108 3.32 0.60 -0.63
CA GLU A 108 2.94 -0.81 -0.47
C GLU A 108 1.91 -0.98 0.66
N GLY A 109 2.17 -0.37 1.82
CA GLY A 109 1.28 -0.38 2.98
C GLY A 109 -0.07 0.28 2.68
N TYR A 110 -0.09 1.42 1.99
CA TYR A 110 -1.35 2.04 1.55
C TYR A 110 -2.10 1.18 0.54
N ALA A 111 -1.40 0.44 -0.32
CA ALA A 111 -1.97 -0.46 -1.30
C ALA A 111 -2.35 -1.84 -0.72
N GLN A 112 -2.01 -2.13 0.53
CA GLN A 112 -2.13 -3.45 1.18
C GLN A 112 -1.55 -4.56 0.31
N HIS A 113 -0.33 -4.34 -0.17
CA HIS A 113 0.34 -5.20 -1.14
C HIS A 113 1.86 -5.11 -0.98
N ARG A 114 2.59 -6.20 -1.19
CA ARG A 114 4.07 -6.21 -1.20
C ARG A 114 4.62 -6.16 -2.64
N GLY A 115 5.78 -5.57 -2.88
CA GLY A 115 6.36 -5.39 -4.21
C GLY A 115 6.90 -6.70 -4.81
N SER A 116 6.02 -7.53 -5.39
CA SER A 116 6.37 -8.79 -6.06
C SER A 116 5.16 -9.41 -6.76
N SER A 117 5.40 -10.41 -7.63
CA SER A 117 4.33 -11.31 -8.11
C SER A 117 3.71 -12.18 -7.00
N PHE A 118 4.40 -12.27 -5.86
CA PHE A 118 3.96 -12.88 -4.60
C PHE A 118 3.35 -11.84 -3.64
N GLY A 119 3.02 -10.64 -4.12
CA GLY A 119 2.70 -9.47 -3.31
C GLY A 119 1.32 -9.40 -2.68
N GLN A 120 0.38 -10.25 -3.06
CA GLN A 120 -0.99 -10.18 -2.55
C GLN A 120 -1.04 -10.65 -1.10
N LEU A 121 -1.71 -9.88 -0.26
CA LEU A 121 -1.94 -10.20 1.14
C LEU A 121 -3.35 -10.78 1.36
N PRO A 122 -3.52 -11.69 2.33
CA PRO A 122 -4.85 -12.10 2.76
C PRO A 122 -5.61 -10.87 3.29
N GLY A 123 -6.85 -10.68 2.83
CA GLY A 123 -7.64 -9.46 3.06
C GLY A 123 -7.80 -8.57 1.82
N GLY A 124 -6.96 -8.76 0.81
CA GLY A 124 -7.05 -8.05 -0.47
C GLY A 124 -6.58 -6.60 -0.41
N GLN A 125 -6.72 -5.90 -1.53
CA GLN A 125 -6.32 -4.49 -1.66
C GLN A 125 -7.52 -3.54 -1.48
N PRO A 126 -7.32 -2.27 -1.10
CA PRO A 126 -8.39 -1.28 -1.14
C PRO A 126 -8.90 -1.04 -2.57
N SER A 127 -10.03 -0.35 -2.68
CA SER A 127 -10.44 0.24 -3.96
C SER A 127 -9.47 1.36 -4.35
N ASN A 128 -9.36 1.68 -5.64
CA ASN A 128 -8.44 2.73 -6.09
C ASN A 128 -8.76 4.09 -5.44
N ILE A 129 -10.05 4.41 -5.27
CA ILE A 129 -10.49 5.63 -4.61
C ILE A 129 -10.04 5.67 -3.14
N ASN A 130 -10.12 4.55 -2.42
CA ASN A 130 -9.69 4.50 -1.02
C ASN A 130 -8.17 4.61 -0.90
N PHE A 131 -7.44 3.96 -1.80
CA PHE A 131 -5.97 4.08 -1.90
C PHE A 131 -5.55 5.55 -2.11
N GLU A 132 -6.05 6.18 -3.18
CA GLU A 132 -5.76 7.59 -3.51
C GLU A 132 -6.08 8.52 -2.34
N ASN A 133 -7.28 8.41 -1.77
CA ASN A 133 -7.69 9.30 -0.67
C ASN A 133 -6.82 9.12 0.58
N THR A 134 -6.50 7.87 0.94
CA THR A 134 -5.69 7.60 2.13
C THR A 134 -4.28 8.18 1.97
N LEU A 135 -3.67 7.97 0.79
CA LEU A 135 -2.37 8.53 0.44
C LEU A 135 -2.40 10.07 0.44
N ALA A 136 -3.40 10.69 -0.20
CA ALA A 136 -3.55 12.13 -0.24
C ALA A 136 -3.73 12.75 1.15
N ILE A 137 -4.54 12.12 2.03
CA ILE A 137 -4.74 12.56 3.42
C ILE A 137 -3.42 12.48 4.21
N ALA A 138 -2.65 11.41 4.04
CA ALA A 138 -1.37 11.25 4.71
C ALA A 138 -0.38 12.34 4.29
N LEU A 139 -0.22 12.55 2.98
CA LEU A 139 0.64 13.61 2.44
C LEU A 139 0.18 14.99 2.91
N LEU A 140 -1.12 15.30 2.83
CA LEU A 140 -1.67 16.57 3.27
C LEU A 140 -1.34 16.86 4.74
N LYS A 141 -1.55 15.88 5.63
CA LYS A 141 -1.26 16.03 7.07
C LYS A 141 0.23 16.26 7.33
N ARG A 142 1.10 15.57 6.61
CA ARG A 142 2.56 15.72 6.74
C ARG A 142 3.03 17.08 6.23
N ARG A 143 2.52 17.51 5.08
CA ARG A 143 2.80 18.85 4.53
C ARG A 143 2.32 19.98 5.44
N GLN A 144 1.16 19.82 6.10
CA GLN A 144 0.69 20.76 7.12
C GLN A 144 1.61 20.87 8.34
N ARG A 145 2.42 19.84 8.62
CA ARG A 145 3.46 19.86 9.66
C ARG A 145 4.79 20.45 9.16
N GLY A 146 4.84 20.94 7.92
CA GLY A 146 6.03 21.53 7.32
C GLY A 146 6.92 20.53 6.57
N GLU A 147 6.53 19.26 6.45
CA GLU A 147 7.32 18.30 5.67
C GLU A 147 7.23 18.58 4.16
N GLN A 148 8.38 18.76 3.51
CA GLN A 148 8.46 19.01 2.06
C GLN A 148 9.31 17.98 1.31
N ALA A 149 9.88 16.99 2.00
CA ALA A 149 10.72 15.95 1.41
C ALA A 149 10.20 14.56 1.79
N PHE A 150 10.04 13.69 0.80
CA PHE A 150 9.47 12.36 0.94
C PHE A 150 10.36 11.30 0.28
N VAL A 151 10.39 10.12 0.89
CA VAL A 151 11.06 8.94 0.35
C VAL A 151 10.00 7.89 0.02
N VAL A 152 10.06 7.29 -1.15
CA VAL A 152 9.09 6.27 -1.61
C VAL A 152 9.79 5.02 -2.15
N GLU A 153 9.09 3.90 -2.20
CA GLU A 153 9.53 2.70 -2.90
C GLU A 153 9.64 2.93 -4.43
N ASP A 154 10.58 2.23 -5.08
CA ASP A 154 10.68 2.15 -6.55
C ASP A 154 9.58 1.27 -7.17
N GLU A 155 8.33 1.69 -6.97
CA GLU A 155 7.14 1.00 -7.49
C GLU A 155 6.77 1.42 -8.91
N SER A 156 6.12 0.50 -9.62
CA SER A 156 5.51 0.83 -10.91
C SER A 156 4.24 1.68 -10.71
N ARG A 157 3.65 2.19 -11.80
CA ARG A 157 2.37 2.91 -11.72
C ARG A 157 1.26 2.07 -11.08
N LEU A 158 1.36 0.75 -11.15
CA LEU A 158 0.45 -0.20 -10.52
C LEU A 158 1.15 -0.92 -9.37
N ILE A 159 0.57 -0.83 -8.18
CA ILE A 159 0.92 -1.62 -7.00
C ILE A 159 -0.19 -2.65 -6.83
N GLY A 160 0.02 -3.85 -7.40
CA GLY A 160 -1.08 -4.79 -7.63
C GLY A 160 -2.15 -4.16 -8.53
N ARG A 161 -3.36 -3.97 -8.01
CA ARG A 161 -4.46 -3.27 -8.72
C ARG A 161 -4.57 -1.77 -8.40
N CYS A 162 -3.88 -1.29 -7.36
CA CYS A 162 -3.90 0.11 -6.97
C CYS A 162 -3.03 0.92 -7.92
N CYS A 163 -3.57 1.98 -8.49
CA CYS A 163 -2.91 2.82 -9.46
C CYS A 163 -2.49 4.14 -8.82
N LEU A 164 -1.19 4.44 -8.90
CA LEU A 164 -0.66 5.73 -8.49
C LEU A 164 -1.20 6.83 -9.42
N PRO A 165 -1.61 7.99 -8.87
CA PRO A 165 -1.94 9.15 -9.68
C PRO A 165 -0.76 9.59 -10.55
N ASN A 166 -1.05 9.94 -11.81
CA ASN A 166 -0.01 10.26 -12.79
C ASN A 166 0.96 11.34 -12.30
N PRO A 167 0.53 12.47 -11.68
CA PRO A 167 1.49 13.49 -11.23
C PRO A 167 2.51 12.95 -10.23
N LEU A 168 2.07 12.09 -9.30
CA LEU A 168 2.96 11.45 -8.33
C LEU A 168 3.91 10.45 -9.02
N PHE A 169 3.38 9.60 -9.90
CA PHE A 169 4.21 8.64 -10.64
C PHE A 169 5.27 9.34 -11.51
N ASP A 170 4.88 10.43 -12.18
CA ASP A 170 5.79 11.23 -13.00
C ASP A 170 6.87 11.90 -12.14
N ALA A 171 6.53 12.37 -10.94
CA ALA A 171 7.50 12.88 -9.97
C ALA A 171 8.49 11.79 -9.54
N MET A 172 8.02 10.57 -9.26
CA MET A 172 8.85 9.41 -8.94
C MET A 172 9.79 9.02 -10.09
N CYS A 173 9.31 9.09 -11.34
CA CYS A 173 10.13 8.80 -12.52
C CYS A 173 11.27 9.79 -12.73
N ARG A 174 11.16 11.02 -12.22
CA ARG A 174 12.20 12.06 -12.29
C ARG A 174 13.07 12.13 -11.03
N ALA A 175 12.59 11.58 -9.91
CA ALA A 175 13.25 11.66 -8.62
C ALA A 175 14.65 11.00 -8.62
N PRO A 176 15.60 11.54 -7.82
CA PRO A 176 16.85 10.87 -7.52
C PRO A 176 16.63 9.50 -6.87
N LEU A 177 17.57 8.58 -7.12
CA LEU A 177 17.52 7.19 -6.67
C LEU A 177 18.61 6.92 -5.63
N VAL A 178 18.20 6.27 -4.55
CA VAL A 178 19.08 5.67 -3.55
C VAL A 178 19.01 4.16 -3.72
N VAL A 179 20.15 3.53 -3.99
CA VAL A 179 20.24 2.09 -4.27
C VAL A 179 20.71 1.36 -3.02
N VAL A 180 19.85 0.54 -2.43
CA VAL A 180 20.24 -0.38 -1.36
C VAL A 180 20.78 -1.69 -1.93
N GLU A 181 22.00 -2.01 -1.55
CA GLU A 181 22.71 -3.23 -1.95
C GLU A 181 22.67 -4.26 -0.82
N VAL A 182 22.22 -5.46 -1.14
CA VAL A 182 22.06 -6.55 -0.18
C VAL A 182 22.54 -7.85 -0.84
N PRO A 183 23.42 -8.63 -0.18
CA PRO A 183 23.86 -9.93 -0.67
C PRO A 183 22.68 -10.85 -1.00
N GLN A 184 22.81 -11.69 -2.03
CA GLN A 184 21.71 -12.57 -2.46
C GLN A 184 21.23 -13.50 -1.34
N ILE A 185 22.14 -13.97 -0.48
CA ILE A 185 21.80 -14.87 0.63
C ILE A 185 20.86 -14.18 1.63
N ASP A 186 21.17 -12.94 2.02
CA ASP A 186 20.33 -12.15 2.92
C ASP A 186 18.99 -11.78 2.27
N ARG A 187 18.99 -11.55 0.94
CA ARG A 187 17.75 -11.32 0.18
C ARG A 187 16.86 -12.57 0.15
N ALA A 188 17.44 -13.76 0.02
CA ALA A 188 16.70 -15.01 0.02
C ALA A 188 16.06 -15.26 1.40
N GLU A 189 16.80 -15.01 2.48
CA GLU A 189 16.27 -15.08 3.84
C GLU A 189 15.14 -14.08 4.08
N GLN A 190 15.33 -12.83 3.65
CA GLN A 190 14.28 -11.81 3.74
C GLN A 190 13.00 -12.24 3.01
N ILE A 191 13.11 -12.86 1.84
CA ILE A 191 11.95 -13.39 1.09
C ILE A 191 11.31 -14.56 1.84
N ARG A 192 12.10 -15.45 2.45
CA ARG A 192 11.57 -16.54 3.28
C ARG A 192 10.76 -15.97 4.44
N GLU A 193 11.28 -14.97 5.15
CA GLU A 193 10.54 -14.31 6.22
C GLU A 193 9.25 -13.63 5.72
N ASP A 194 9.33 -12.84 4.66
CA ASP A 194 8.20 -12.03 4.18
C ASP A 194 7.09 -12.83 3.48
N TYR A 195 7.46 -13.82 2.67
CA TYR A 195 6.53 -14.52 1.78
C TYR A 195 6.25 -15.97 2.20
N VAL A 196 7.01 -16.52 3.14
CA VAL A 196 6.75 -17.86 3.69
C VAL A 196 6.28 -17.75 5.13
N HIS A 197 7.09 -17.16 6.02
CA HIS A 197 6.77 -17.13 7.45
C HIS A 197 5.63 -16.15 7.79
N ASP A 198 5.79 -14.85 7.53
CA ASP A 198 4.77 -13.83 7.81
C ASP A 198 3.47 -14.15 7.07
N LEU A 199 3.56 -14.58 5.81
CA LEU A 199 2.38 -14.90 5.04
C LEU A 199 1.63 -16.11 5.60
N TRP A 200 2.33 -17.18 5.99
CA TRP A 200 1.72 -18.32 6.68
C TRP A 200 0.98 -17.88 7.94
N LEU A 201 1.62 -17.08 8.80
CA LEU A 201 0.99 -16.56 10.02
C LEU A 201 -0.29 -15.76 9.74
N ARG A 202 -0.32 -14.98 8.66
CA ARG A 202 -1.54 -14.24 8.27
C ARG A 202 -2.66 -15.17 7.80
N TYR A 203 -2.36 -16.19 7.01
CA TYR A 203 -3.35 -17.19 6.60
C TYR A 203 -3.88 -17.96 7.81
N GLN A 204 -3.00 -18.35 8.73
CA GLN A 204 -3.38 -19.00 9.98
C GLN A 204 -4.27 -18.09 10.84
N ALA A 205 -3.95 -16.81 10.97
CA ALA A 205 -4.75 -15.86 11.75
C ALA A 205 -6.14 -15.62 11.13
N MET A 206 -6.24 -15.59 9.79
CA MET A 206 -7.50 -15.28 9.10
C MET A 206 -8.43 -16.49 8.94
N TYR A 207 -7.86 -17.68 8.70
CA TYR A 207 -8.62 -18.88 8.33
C TYR A 207 -8.47 -20.03 9.32
N GLY A 208 -7.65 -19.88 10.36
CA GLY A 208 -7.28 -20.96 11.26
C GLY A 208 -6.22 -21.89 10.66
N HIS A 209 -5.69 -22.80 11.47
CA HIS A 209 -4.59 -23.70 11.07
C HIS A 209 -4.99 -24.66 9.96
N GLU A 210 -6.16 -25.32 10.09
CA GLU A 210 -6.60 -26.38 9.17
C GLU A 210 -6.98 -25.84 7.79
N ALA A 211 -7.80 -24.78 7.72
CA ALA A 211 -8.20 -24.18 6.46
C ALA A 211 -7.15 -23.21 5.89
N GLY A 212 -6.29 -22.61 6.74
CA GLY A 212 -5.27 -21.67 6.31
C GLY A 212 -4.14 -22.32 5.51
N TRP A 213 -3.71 -23.53 5.89
CA TRP A 213 -2.58 -24.20 5.22
C TRP A 213 -2.80 -24.46 3.72
N PRO A 214 -3.90 -25.11 3.29
CA PRO A 214 -4.13 -25.33 1.86
C PRO A 214 -4.29 -24.01 1.09
N LEU A 215 -4.85 -22.96 1.70
CA LEU A 215 -4.96 -21.65 1.07
C LEU A 215 -3.60 -20.97 0.88
N PHE A 216 -2.71 -21.06 1.87
CA PHE A 216 -1.34 -20.56 1.80
C PHE A 216 -0.50 -21.32 0.75
N ALA A 217 -0.57 -22.65 0.75
CA ALA A 217 0.14 -23.49 -0.20
C ALA A 217 -0.33 -23.26 -1.65
N ALA A 218 -1.65 -23.15 -1.86
CA ALA A 218 -2.23 -22.81 -3.14
C ALA A 218 -1.78 -21.42 -3.60
N TYR A 219 -1.77 -20.44 -2.69
CA TYR A 219 -1.32 -19.09 -2.99
C TYR A 219 0.10 -19.05 -3.57
N LEU A 220 1.07 -19.69 -2.90
CA LEU A 220 2.46 -19.71 -3.38
C LEU A 220 2.58 -20.44 -4.72
N THR A 221 1.85 -21.54 -4.88
CA THR A 221 1.82 -22.32 -6.12
C THR A 221 1.27 -21.50 -7.29
N ASP A 222 0.15 -20.81 -7.08
CA ASP A 222 -0.48 -19.95 -8.08
C ASP A 222 0.40 -18.74 -8.41
N ALA A 223 1.08 -18.18 -7.41
CA ALA A 223 2.03 -17.09 -7.61
C ALA A 223 3.19 -17.48 -8.51
N LEU A 224 3.75 -18.68 -8.32
CA LEU A 224 4.77 -19.22 -9.21
C LEU A 224 4.20 -19.52 -10.61
N ALA A 225 2.98 -20.07 -10.70
CA ALA A 225 2.31 -20.38 -11.96
C ALA A 225 2.13 -19.15 -12.87
N ARG A 226 1.86 -17.98 -12.29
CA ARG A 226 1.76 -16.70 -13.04
C ARG A 226 3.08 -16.32 -13.73
N LEU A 227 4.22 -16.83 -13.27
CA LEU A 227 5.53 -16.55 -13.85
C LEU A 227 5.91 -17.52 -14.99
N LYS A 228 5.16 -18.60 -15.20
CA LYS A 228 5.46 -19.65 -16.19
C LYS A 228 5.79 -19.10 -17.57
N ARG A 229 4.99 -18.15 -18.08
CA ARG A 229 5.20 -17.55 -19.41
C ARG A 229 6.54 -16.84 -19.54
N ARG A 230 7.08 -16.27 -18.45
CA ARG A 230 8.35 -15.54 -18.44
C ARG A 230 9.54 -16.45 -18.13
N LEU A 231 9.34 -17.47 -17.31
CA LEU A 231 10.37 -18.44 -16.92
C LEU A 231 10.63 -19.51 -17.99
N GLY A 232 9.61 -19.87 -18.78
CA GLY A 232 9.64 -21.05 -19.64
C GLY A 232 9.26 -22.34 -18.88
N ASP A 233 8.92 -23.38 -19.63
CA ASP A 233 8.34 -24.62 -19.07
C ASP A 233 9.31 -25.41 -18.19
N GLU A 234 10.58 -25.51 -18.58
CA GLU A 234 11.60 -26.25 -17.83
C GLU A 234 11.89 -25.58 -16.48
N ALA A 235 12.30 -24.30 -16.50
CA ALA A 235 12.61 -23.57 -15.27
C ALA A 235 11.41 -23.46 -14.31
N HIS A 236 10.20 -23.35 -14.85
CA HIS A 236 8.98 -23.38 -14.03
C HIS A 236 8.79 -24.74 -13.34
N ARG A 237 9.02 -25.87 -14.04
CA ARG A 237 8.91 -27.22 -13.44
C ARG A 237 9.92 -27.42 -12.32
N ASP A 238 11.17 -27.00 -12.52
CA ASP A 238 12.21 -27.08 -11.48
C ASP A 238 11.81 -26.33 -10.21
N LEU A 239 11.38 -25.06 -10.39
CA LEU A 239 10.93 -24.20 -9.29
C LEU A 239 9.70 -24.78 -8.59
N ALA A 240 8.75 -25.32 -9.34
CA ALA A 240 7.54 -25.91 -8.79
C ALA A 240 7.86 -27.16 -7.96
N ALA A 241 8.76 -28.02 -8.42
CA ALA A 241 9.18 -29.19 -7.66
C ALA A 241 9.84 -28.81 -6.32
N LEU A 242 10.74 -27.82 -6.34
CA LEU A 242 11.37 -27.30 -5.12
C LEU A 242 10.33 -26.68 -4.17
N LEU A 243 9.40 -25.89 -4.68
CA LEU A 243 8.33 -25.29 -3.88
C LEU A 243 7.44 -26.36 -3.22
N GLN A 244 7.01 -27.39 -3.96
CA GLN A 244 6.17 -28.46 -3.42
C GLN A 244 6.90 -29.27 -2.34
N SER A 245 8.18 -29.59 -2.56
CA SER A 245 8.99 -30.26 -1.55
C SER A 245 9.16 -29.41 -0.28
N ALA A 246 9.37 -28.11 -0.44
CA ALA A 246 9.53 -27.20 0.69
C ALA A 246 8.23 -27.03 1.50
N LEU A 247 7.08 -26.91 0.81
CA LEU A 247 5.76 -26.89 1.44
C LEU A 247 5.49 -28.18 2.21
N ALA A 248 5.80 -29.35 1.64
CA ALA A 248 5.60 -30.63 2.33
C ALA A 248 6.45 -30.73 3.60
N GLU A 249 7.69 -30.25 3.57
CA GLU A 249 8.57 -30.22 4.74
C GLU A 249 8.06 -29.24 5.81
N GLN A 250 7.68 -28.02 5.41
CA GLN A 250 7.14 -27.03 6.34
C GLN A 250 5.84 -27.51 6.99
N ALA A 251 4.96 -28.21 6.25
CA ALA A 251 3.73 -28.81 6.80
C ALA A 251 4.03 -29.85 7.89
N ARG A 252 5.11 -30.62 7.71
CA ARG A 252 5.47 -31.75 8.57
C ARG A 252 6.22 -31.33 9.83
N SER A 253 7.17 -30.42 9.70
CA SER A 253 8.13 -30.07 10.77
C SER A 253 8.07 -28.61 11.23
N GLY A 254 7.34 -27.76 10.50
CA GLY A 254 7.40 -26.30 10.66
C GLY A 254 8.68 -25.68 10.08
N ASN A 255 9.63 -26.47 9.57
CA ASN A 255 10.87 -25.96 9.01
C ASN A 255 10.62 -25.27 7.65
N SER A 256 10.93 -23.98 7.56
CA SER A 256 10.80 -23.20 6.33
C SER A 256 12.10 -23.03 5.55
N GLU A 257 13.25 -23.46 6.09
CA GLU A 257 14.56 -23.37 5.43
C GLU A 257 14.61 -23.97 4.02
N PRO A 258 13.94 -25.11 3.71
CA PRO A 258 13.90 -25.65 2.35
C PRO A 258 13.34 -24.69 1.30
N HIS A 259 12.58 -23.66 1.69
CA HIS A 259 12.10 -22.65 0.76
C HIS A 259 13.23 -21.83 0.13
N LEU A 260 14.40 -21.74 0.77
CA LEU A 260 15.57 -21.02 0.23
C LEU A 260 16.00 -21.58 -1.13
N GLY A 261 15.78 -22.87 -1.38
CA GLY A 261 16.15 -23.52 -2.65
C GLY A 261 15.42 -22.89 -3.84
N TRP A 262 14.08 -22.84 -3.81
CA TRP A 262 13.32 -22.23 -4.91
C TRP A 262 13.44 -20.70 -4.91
N ILE A 263 13.57 -20.06 -3.75
CA ILE A 263 13.73 -18.59 -3.64
C ILE A 263 15.02 -18.15 -4.34
N THR A 264 16.14 -18.78 -4.00
CA THR A 264 17.47 -18.45 -4.57
C THR A 264 17.49 -18.68 -6.07
N LEU A 265 16.89 -19.77 -6.53
CA LEU A 265 16.77 -20.08 -7.95
C LEU A 265 15.91 -19.06 -8.69
N LEU A 266 14.79 -18.64 -8.08
CA LEU A 266 13.88 -17.65 -8.66
C LEU A 266 14.53 -16.25 -8.72
N LEU A 267 15.28 -15.85 -7.69
CA LEU A 267 16.06 -14.62 -7.71
C LEU A 267 17.02 -14.61 -8.89
N THR A 268 17.82 -15.67 -9.01
CA THR A 268 18.86 -15.79 -10.04
C THR A 268 18.29 -15.85 -11.45
N ARG A 269 17.25 -16.64 -11.69
CA ARG A 269 16.71 -16.88 -13.05
C ARG A 269 15.74 -15.80 -13.53
N TYR A 270 15.13 -15.03 -12.64
CA TYR A 270 14.04 -14.12 -13.02
C TYR A 270 14.21 -12.69 -12.51
N TYR A 271 14.34 -12.49 -11.19
CA TYR A 271 14.32 -11.14 -10.63
C TYR A 271 15.62 -10.37 -10.89
N ASP A 272 16.77 -11.00 -10.67
CA ASP A 272 18.07 -10.33 -10.73
C ASP A 272 18.39 -9.81 -12.16
N PRO A 273 18.23 -10.59 -13.25
CA PRO A 273 18.47 -10.10 -14.61
C PRO A 273 17.56 -8.94 -15.00
N MET A 274 16.26 -9.04 -14.66
CA MET A 274 15.28 -7.99 -14.94
C MET A 274 15.61 -6.69 -14.21
N TYR A 275 15.99 -6.79 -12.93
CA TYR A 275 16.34 -5.63 -12.13
C TYR A 275 17.60 -4.93 -12.65
N LEU A 276 18.67 -5.69 -12.95
CA LEU A 276 19.93 -5.13 -13.46
C LEU A 276 19.72 -4.34 -14.76
N TYR A 277 18.86 -4.86 -15.65
CA TYR A 277 18.45 -4.15 -16.86
C TYR A 277 17.72 -2.83 -16.54
N GLN A 278 16.72 -2.87 -15.65
CA GLN A 278 15.95 -1.69 -15.26
C GLN A 278 16.79 -0.63 -14.54
N LEU A 279 17.69 -1.05 -13.64
CA LEU A 279 18.62 -0.15 -12.95
C LEU A 279 19.60 0.49 -13.94
N GLY A 280 20.03 -0.27 -14.96
CA GLY A 280 20.84 0.22 -16.08
C GLY A 280 20.22 1.44 -16.77
N ASN A 281 18.92 1.40 -17.01
CA ASN A 281 18.17 2.49 -17.66
C ASN A 281 17.98 3.73 -16.75
N LYS A 282 18.25 3.61 -15.46
CA LYS A 282 18.05 4.67 -14.47
C LYS A 282 19.37 5.22 -13.90
N ARG A 283 20.53 4.84 -14.44
CA ARG A 283 21.87 5.13 -13.89
C ARG A 283 22.11 6.61 -13.58
N GLU A 284 21.69 7.51 -14.48
CA GLU A 284 21.89 8.95 -14.33
C GLU A 284 21.14 9.56 -13.13
N ARG A 285 20.10 8.88 -12.62
CA ARG A 285 19.34 9.34 -11.46
C ARG A 285 19.92 8.84 -10.13
N ILE A 286 20.89 7.93 -10.15
CA ILE A 286 21.46 7.35 -8.93
C ILE A 286 22.33 8.39 -8.24
N VAL A 287 21.91 8.83 -7.05
CA VAL A 287 22.65 9.80 -6.24
C VAL A 287 23.42 9.15 -5.10
N PHE A 288 23.01 7.95 -4.68
CA PHE A 288 23.67 7.20 -3.62
C PHE A 288 23.50 5.70 -3.80
N ARG A 289 24.49 4.94 -3.33
CA ARG A 289 24.49 3.49 -3.31
C ARG A 289 25.26 2.99 -2.10
N GLY A 290 24.71 2.03 -1.39
CA GLY A 290 25.37 1.39 -0.25
C GLY A 290 24.53 0.30 0.38
N ASP A 291 25.01 -0.25 1.49
CA ASP A 291 24.22 -1.18 2.30
C ASP A 291 23.03 -0.48 2.99
N LYS A 292 22.25 -1.26 3.75
CA LYS A 292 21.06 -0.75 4.46
C LYS A 292 21.42 0.40 5.40
N GLN A 293 22.50 0.28 6.18
CA GLN A 293 22.86 1.29 7.17
C GLN A 293 23.34 2.58 6.48
N ALA A 294 24.20 2.45 5.47
CA ALA A 294 24.69 3.57 4.71
C ALA A 294 23.56 4.35 4.03
N CYS A 295 22.53 3.66 3.52
CA CYS A 295 21.36 4.31 2.94
C CYS A 295 20.48 4.99 4.01
N LEU A 296 20.35 4.43 5.21
CA LEU A 296 19.65 5.08 6.32
C LEU A 296 20.36 6.37 6.75
N ASP A 297 21.69 6.31 6.88
CA ASP A 297 22.51 7.47 7.23
C ASP A 297 22.40 8.57 6.16
N TYR A 298 22.35 8.18 4.88
CA TYR A 298 22.09 9.12 3.77
C TYR A 298 20.75 9.85 3.93
N PHE A 299 19.66 9.13 4.23
CA PHE A 299 18.35 9.76 4.43
C PHE A 299 18.29 10.64 5.68
N ALA A 300 18.99 10.26 6.75
CA ALA A 300 19.12 11.07 7.96
C ALA A 300 19.86 12.39 7.68
N ALA A 301 20.96 12.34 6.92
CA ALA A 301 21.70 13.52 6.51
C ALA A 301 20.87 14.43 5.59
N GLN A 302 20.15 13.84 4.61
CA GLN A 302 19.23 14.58 3.74
C GLN A 302 18.15 15.32 4.55
N ARG A 303 17.63 14.68 5.61
CA ARG A 303 16.65 15.30 6.50
C ARG A 303 17.21 16.51 7.22
N ALA A 304 18.40 16.36 7.81
CA ALA A 304 19.04 17.42 8.58
C ALA A 304 19.27 18.66 7.71
N ASN A 305 19.72 18.47 6.48
CA ASN A 305 19.92 19.56 5.52
C ASN A 305 18.60 20.24 5.14
N ALA A 306 17.52 19.47 4.96
CA ALA A 306 16.19 20.01 4.64
C ALA A 306 15.52 20.76 5.82
N GLN A 307 16.02 20.62 7.04
CA GLN A 307 15.52 21.36 8.22
C GLN A 307 16.32 22.64 8.51
N GLN A 308 17.48 22.82 7.87
CA GLN A 308 18.38 23.96 8.08
C GLN A 308 18.26 25.06 7.01
N GLY A 309 17.60 24.78 5.89
CA GLY A 309 17.30 25.74 4.81
C GLY A 309 15.82 26.10 4.76
#